data_AF-A0A2P5TIC6-F1
#
_entry.id   AF-A0A2P5TIC6-F1
#
_cell.length_a   1.000
_cell.length_b   1.000
_cell.length_c   1.000
_cell.angle_alpha   90.00
_cell.angle_beta   90.00
_cell.angle_gamma   90.00
#
_symmetry.space_group_name_H-M   'P 1'
#
loop_
_entity.id
_entity.type
_entity.pdbx_description
1 polymer ?
#
loop_
_entity_poly.entity_id
_entity_poly.type
_entity_poly.pdbx_seq_one_letter_code
_entity_poly.pdbx_strand_id
1 'polypeptide(L)'
;MDILLSLLKVIVILIFALPLFFALLGLALEIIGGILRFIWGVFELIFNLGQNDDYDGILSKKSETINQSQSVESNILKAESGEPTPEPKDNLILFNPPPQQPFRKTVSQSNRTKNTSFKSKVNWRSQGLLSLSGYHVGKSKGVKTTRRRQILDDLLLYDPLDDVADRVYAAEWGVPSSSARYIKITDSISSFMHGAKARASNGGPDLGQAIAEWNMDLDYLHQQYGARLSSRRSARRTGRGRYRRSRY
;
A
#
# COMPACT_ATOMS: atom_id res chain seq x y z
N MET A 1 -29.59 -66.83 8.19
CA MET A 1 -28.29 -66.53 8.84
C MET A 1 -27.56 -65.35 8.18
N ASP A 2 -27.78 -65.09 6.88
CA ASP A 2 -27.02 -64.09 6.12
C ASP A 2 -27.24 -62.63 6.53
N ILE A 3 -28.43 -62.33 7.07
CA ILE A 3 -28.76 -60.99 7.59
C ILE A 3 -27.89 -60.68 8.82
N LEU A 4 -27.74 -61.66 9.73
CA LEU A 4 -26.96 -61.49 10.96
C LEU A 4 -25.47 -61.30 10.65
N LEU A 5 -24.95 -62.05 9.67
CA LEU A 5 -23.56 -61.95 9.23
C LEU A 5 -23.28 -60.60 8.55
N SER A 6 -24.22 -60.11 7.75
CA SER A 6 -24.14 -58.79 7.11
C SER A 6 -24.17 -57.66 8.15
N LEU A 7 -25.02 -57.77 9.17
CA LEU A 7 -25.09 -56.81 10.27
C LEU A 7 -23.78 -56.76 11.08
N LEU A 8 -23.18 -57.91 11.35
CA LEU A 8 -21.90 -58.00 12.05
C LEU A 8 -20.76 -57.33 11.26
N LYS A 9 -20.72 -57.50 9.93
CA LYS A 9 -19.73 -56.83 9.07
C LYS A 9 -19.85 -55.31 9.12
N VAL A 10 -21.08 -54.79 9.11
CA VAL A 10 -21.33 -53.33 9.21
C VAL A 10 -20.89 -52.80 10.58
N ILE A 11 -21.19 -53.51 11.66
CA ILE A 11 -20.77 -53.13 13.02
C ILE A 11 -19.24 -53.12 13.13
N VAL A 12 -18.56 -54.13 12.61
CA VAL A 12 -17.09 -54.19 12.60
C VAL A 12 -16.49 -53.01 11.82
N ILE A 13 -17.03 -52.70 10.63
CA ILE A 13 -16.57 -51.54 9.85
C ILE A 13 -16.79 -50.24 10.63
N LEU A 14 -17.93 -50.06 11.29
CA LEU A 14 -18.21 -48.88 12.09
C LEU A 14 -17.24 -48.75 13.27
N ILE A 15 -16.91 -49.84 13.96
CA ILE A 15 -15.95 -49.86 15.08
C ILE A 15 -14.57 -49.38 14.64
N PHE A 16 -14.13 -49.73 13.43
CA PHE A 16 -12.82 -49.32 12.92
C PHE A 16 -12.84 -47.95 12.20
N ALA A 17 -13.97 -47.56 11.59
CA ALA A 17 -14.08 -46.30 10.85
C ALA A 17 -14.36 -45.09 11.76
N LEU A 18 -15.10 -45.27 12.86
CA LEU A 18 -15.43 -44.19 13.80
C LEU A 18 -14.18 -43.50 14.38
N PRO A 19 -13.17 -44.23 14.92
CA PRO A 19 -11.99 -43.61 15.52
C PRO A 19 -11.19 -42.78 14.52
N LEU A 20 -11.07 -43.27 13.28
CA LEU A 20 -10.38 -42.55 12.21
C LEU A 20 -11.15 -41.29 11.80
N PHE A 21 -12.47 -41.37 11.73
CA PHE A 21 -13.32 -40.22 11.46
C PHE A 21 -13.17 -39.13 12.55
N PHE A 22 -13.19 -39.50 13.83
CA PHE A 22 -12.99 -38.55 14.92
C PHE A 22 -11.58 -37.95 14.95
N ALA A 23 -10.54 -38.73 14.59
CA ALA A 23 -9.18 -38.20 14.46
C ALA A 23 -9.05 -37.15 13.34
N LEU A 24 -9.65 -37.42 12.17
CA LEU A 24 -9.69 -36.48 11.06
C LEU A 24 -10.52 -35.23 11.38
N LEU A 25 -11.65 -35.41 12.08
CA LEU A 25 -12.49 -34.30 12.54
C LEU A 25 -11.74 -33.42 13.54
N GLY A 26 -10.97 -34.00 14.46
CA GLY A 26 -10.11 -33.27 15.39
C GLY A 26 -9.06 -32.41 14.68
N LEU A 27 -8.36 -32.99 13.69
CA LEU A 27 -7.39 -32.26 12.86
C LEU A 27 -8.05 -31.09 12.10
N ALA A 28 -9.22 -31.32 11.52
CA ALA A 28 -9.97 -30.28 10.83
C ALA A 28 -10.37 -29.13 11.77
N LEU A 29 -10.81 -29.45 12.99
CA LEU A 29 -11.16 -28.46 14.01
C LEU A 29 -9.93 -27.66 14.49
N GLU A 30 -8.75 -28.28 14.61
CA GLU A 30 -7.52 -27.55 14.93
C GLU A 30 -7.11 -26.58 13.82
N ILE A 31 -7.21 -26.99 12.55
CA ILE A 31 -6.93 -26.12 11.39
C ILE A 31 -7.91 -24.95 11.36
N ILE A 32 -9.21 -25.22 11.52
CA ILE A 32 -10.25 -24.19 11.57
C ILE A 32 -10.01 -23.24 12.76
N GLY A 33 -9.64 -23.76 13.92
CA GLY A 33 -9.29 -22.96 15.10
C GLY A 33 -8.07 -22.08 14.87
N GLY A 34 -7.04 -22.58 14.19
CA GLY A 34 -5.87 -21.80 13.78
C GLY A 34 -6.21 -20.67 12.81
N ILE A 35 -7.05 -20.94 11.82
CA ILE A 35 -7.55 -19.93 10.86
C ILE A 35 -8.39 -18.87 11.59
N LEU A 36 -9.30 -19.28 12.50
CA LEU A 36 -10.11 -18.35 13.29
C LEU A 36 -9.25 -17.47 14.20
N ARG A 37 -8.22 -18.02 14.85
CA ARG A 37 -7.26 -17.24 15.65
C ARG A 37 -6.46 -16.25 14.79
N PHE A 38 -6.07 -16.64 13.58
CA PHE A 38 -5.41 -15.75 12.64
C PHE A 38 -6.34 -14.62 12.17
N ILE A 39 -7.57 -14.94 11.78
CA ILE A 39 -8.59 -13.95 11.38
C ILE A 39 -8.89 -13.00 12.54
N TRP A 40 -9.03 -13.53 13.76
CA TRP A 40 -9.23 -12.71 14.96
C TRP A 40 -8.04 -11.79 15.24
N GLY A 41 -6.80 -12.28 15.10
CA GLY A 41 -5.61 -11.43 15.24
C GLY A 41 -5.52 -10.32 14.18
N VAL A 42 -5.93 -10.61 12.93
CA VAL A 42 -6.02 -9.59 11.87
C VAL A 42 -7.15 -8.59 12.17
N PHE A 43 -8.30 -9.06 12.67
CA PHE A 43 -9.42 -8.22 13.08
C PHE A 43 -9.03 -7.30 14.24
N GLU A 44 -8.42 -7.81 15.30
CA GLU A 44 -7.90 -7.04 16.43
C GLU A 44 -6.86 -6.01 16.01
N LEU A 45 -5.99 -6.35 15.05
CA LEU A 45 -5.02 -5.40 14.49
C LEU A 45 -5.72 -4.26 13.75
N ILE A 46 -6.72 -4.57 12.90
CA ILE A 46 -7.49 -3.55 12.18
C ILE A 46 -8.34 -2.71 13.14
N PHE A 47 -8.94 -3.34 14.15
CA PHE A 47 -9.81 -2.69 15.12
C PHE A 47 -9.03 -1.80 16.10
N ASN A 48 -7.88 -2.24 16.62
CA ASN A 48 -6.99 -1.40 17.43
C ASN A 48 -6.33 -0.27 16.64
N LEU A 49 -6.12 -0.44 15.32
CA LEU A 49 -5.74 0.69 14.45
C LEU A 49 -6.88 1.70 14.26
N GLY A 50 -8.12 1.34 14.59
CA GLY A 50 -9.31 2.19 14.54
C GLY A 50 -9.66 2.91 15.85
N GLN A 51 -9.11 2.50 17.00
CA GLN A 51 -9.41 3.05 18.33
C GLN A 51 -8.41 4.11 18.84
N ASN A 52 -7.57 4.68 17.98
CA ASN A 52 -6.81 5.87 18.38
C ASN A 52 -7.77 7.08 18.31
N ASP A 53 -8.38 7.36 19.46
CA ASP A 53 -9.39 8.38 19.71
C ASP A 53 -8.87 9.80 19.45
N ASP A 54 -9.12 10.32 18.25
CA ASP A 54 -9.15 11.77 17.97
C ASP A 54 -10.15 12.10 16.83
N TYR A 55 -11.31 11.42 16.82
CA TYR A 55 -12.36 11.62 15.81
C TYR A 55 -13.58 12.41 16.35
N ASP A 56 -13.84 12.39 17.65
CA ASP A 56 -15.03 13.04 18.24
C ASP A 56 -14.91 14.56 18.35
N GLY A 57 -13.69 15.10 18.45
CA GLY A 57 -13.45 16.55 18.47
C GLY A 57 -13.72 17.26 17.13
N ILE A 58 -13.80 16.50 16.02
CA ILE A 58 -13.92 17.03 14.65
C ILE A 58 -15.40 17.18 14.24
N LEU A 59 -16.29 16.32 14.75
CA LEU A 59 -17.71 16.36 14.38
C LEU A 59 -18.50 17.42 15.16
N SER A 60 -18.12 17.72 16.41
CA SER A 60 -18.77 18.78 17.21
C SER A 60 -18.50 20.20 16.68
N LYS A 61 -17.30 20.47 16.14
CA LYS A 61 -16.99 21.76 15.49
C LYS A 61 -17.60 21.93 14.09
N LYS A 62 -18.02 20.83 13.46
CA LYS A 62 -18.62 20.86 12.12
C LYS A 62 -20.05 21.39 12.14
N SER A 63 -20.83 21.15 13.20
CA SER A 63 -22.21 21.65 13.31
C SER A 63 -22.30 23.15 13.61
N GLU A 64 -21.34 23.75 14.34
CA GLU A 64 -21.32 25.20 14.56
C GLU A 64 -20.88 25.98 13.31
N THR A 65 -20.05 25.38 12.45
CA THR A 65 -19.55 26.03 11.22
C THR A 65 -20.60 26.05 10.09
N ILE A 66 -21.57 25.13 10.10
CA ILE A 66 -22.63 25.06 9.08
C ILE A 66 -23.64 26.20 9.24
N ASN A 67 -23.96 26.62 10.47
CA ASN A 67 -24.91 27.73 10.71
C ASN A 67 -24.33 29.11 10.37
N GLN A 68 -23.00 29.25 10.34
CA GLN A 68 -22.34 30.52 10.00
C GLN A 68 -22.15 30.70 8.48
N SER A 69 -22.28 29.61 7.71
CA SER A 69 -22.13 29.62 6.25
C SER A 69 -23.39 30.11 5.53
N GLN A 70 -24.58 29.90 6.13
CA GLN A 70 -25.87 30.29 5.54
C GLN A 70 -26.20 31.79 5.67
N SER A 71 -25.51 32.56 6.53
CA SER A 71 -25.71 34.02 6.62
C SER A 71 -24.81 34.82 5.67
N VAL A 72 -23.84 34.17 5.03
CA VAL A 72 -22.87 34.80 4.11
C VAL A 72 -23.32 34.68 2.65
N GLU A 73 -23.97 33.58 2.26
CA GLU A 73 -24.47 33.39 0.88
C GLU A 73 -25.57 34.37 0.47
N SER A 74 -26.36 34.93 1.40
CA SER A 74 -27.40 35.91 1.09
C SER A 74 -26.87 37.31 0.76
N ASN A 75 -25.60 37.59 1.07
CA ASN A 75 -24.97 38.91 0.84
C ASN A 75 -24.16 38.98 -0.47
N ILE A 76 -23.91 37.84 -1.13
CA ILE A 76 -23.06 37.78 -2.34
C ILE A 76 -23.87 37.94 -3.64
N LEU A 77 -25.19 37.69 -3.63
CA LEU A 77 -26.02 37.81 -4.83
C LEU A 77 -26.40 39.25 -5.24
N LYS A 78 -25.82 40.30 -4.63
CA LYS A 78 -26.20 41.71 -4.89
C LYS A 78 -25.11 42.57 -5.54
N ALA A 79 -23.92 42.03 -5.76
CA ALA A 79 -22.86 42.76 -6.43
C ALA A 79 -22.16 41.82 -7.40
N GLU A 80 -22.31 42.09 -8.70
CA GLU A 80 -21.24 42.13 -9.70
C GLU A 80 -21.82 41.89 -11.11
N SER A 81 -22.47 42.92 -11.63
CA SER A 81 -22.60 43.18 -13.07
C SER A 81 -21.37 43.99 -13.50
N GLY A 82 -20.39 43.36 -14.16
CA GLY A 82 -19.25 44.08 -14.72
C GLY A 82 -18.08 43.20 -15.14
N GLU A 83 -17.99 42.96 -16.45
CA GLU A 83 -16.79 42.76 -17.29
C GLU A 83 -15.88 41.51 -17.07
N PRO A 84 -15.61 40.71 -18.14
CA PRO A 84 -14.84 39.47 -18.03
C PRO A 84 -13.33 39.73 -17.98
N THR A 85 -12.72 39.44 -16.82
CA THR A 85 -11.26 39.43 -16.62
C THR A 85 -10.69 38.05 -16.96
N PRO A 86 -9.53 37.93 -17.65
CA PRO A 86 -9.08 36.68 -18.24
C PRO A 86 -8.75 35.61 -17.19
N GLU A 87 -9.14 34.37 -17.50
CA GLU A 87 -8.99 33.20 -16.63
C GLU A 87 -7.56 33.05 -16.07
N PRO A 88 -7.43 32.69 -14.79
CA PRO A 88 -6.15 32.34 -14.20
C PRO A 88 -5.67 31.04 -14.84
N LYS A 89 -4.61 31.13 -15.65
CA LYS A 89 -3.86 29.97 -16.12
C LYS A 89 -3.31 29.25 -14.90
N ASP A 90 -3.98 28.16 -14.53
CA ASP A 90 -3.52 27.22 -13.53
C ASP A 90 -2.10 26.77 -13.85
N ASN A 91 -1.13 27.31 -13.11
CA ASN A 91 0.23 26.84 -13.10
C ASN A 91 0.27 25.49 -12.37
N LEU A 92 -0.20 24.44 -13.06
CA LEU A 92 0.20 23.07 -12.79
C LEU A 92 1.73 23.06 -12.89
N ILE A 93 2.43 23.05 -11.76
CA ILE A 93 3.84 22.66 -11.74
C ILE A 93 3.87 21.16 -12.05
N LEU A 94 3.69 20.84 -13.33
CA LEU A 94 4.10 19.61 -13.95
C LEU A 94 5.62 19.64 -13.85
N PHE A 95 6.17 18.99 -12.84
CA PHE A 95 7.60 18.69 -12.82
C PHE A 95 7.89 18.00 -14.15
N ASN A 96 8.59 18.67 -15.05
CA ASN A 96 8.98 18.10 -16.32
C ASN A 96 10.19 17.23 -15.99
N PRO A 97 10.04 15.90 -15.81
CA PRO A 97 11.21 15.05 -15.68
C PRO A 97 12.09 15.32 -16.92
N PRO A 98 13.43 15.28 -16.80
CA PRO A 98 14.28 15.40 -17.98
C PRO A 98 13.74 14.47 -19.06
N PRO A 99 13.56 14.96 -20.31
CA PRO A 99 12.89 14.22 -21.35
C PRO A 99 13.54 12.84 -21.44
N GLN A 100 12.75 11.81 -21.17
CA GLN A 100 13.23 10.45 -21.34
C GLN A 100 13.65 10.33 -22.79
N GLN A 101 14.89 9.93 -23.02
CA GLN A 101 15.30 9.62 -24.38
C GLN A 101 14.38 8.50 -24.87
N PRO A 102 13.58 8.73 -25.94
CA PRO A 102 12.42 7.90 -26.29
C PRO A 102 12.76 6.44 -26.65
N PHE A 103 14.03 6.04 -26.57
CA PHE A 103 14.54 4.76 -27.03
C PHE A 103 15.28 3.94 -25.97
N ARG A 104 15.52 4.46 -24.76
CA ARG A 104 16.27 3.72 -23.74
C ARG A 104 15.34 3.15 -22.67
N LYS A 105 15.19 1.82 -22.65
CA LYS A 105 14.52 1.12 -21.56
C LYS A 105 15.17 1.50 -20.23
N THR A 106 14.32 1.82 -19.25
CA THR A 106 14.77 2.11 -17.89
C THR A 106 15.38 0.86 -17.24
N VAL A 107 16.08 1.03 -16.13
CA VAL A 107 16.66 -0.12 -15.41
C VAL A 107 15.57 -1.06 -14.95
N SER A 108 14.46 -0.51 -14.44
CA SER A 108 13.30 -1.25 -13.96
C SER A 108 12.61 -1.99 -15.10
N GLN A 109 12.35 -1.32 -16.24
CA GLN A 109 11.79 -1.96 -17.44
C GLN A 109 12.66 -3.10 -17.98
N SER A 110 13.98 -2.91 -17.98
CA SER A 110 14.92 -3.94 -18.41
C SER A 110 14.87 -5.17 -17.50
N ASN A 111 14.79 -4.97 -16.18
CA ASN A 111 14.64 -6.05 -15.22
C ASN A 111 13.28 -6.75 -15.38
N ARG A 112 12.20 -6.00 -15.59
CA ARG A 112 10.87 -6.57 -15.84
C ARG A 112 10.84 -7.41 -17.09
N THR A 113 11.34 -6.90 -18.21
CA THR A 113 11.42 -7.66 -19.47
C THR A 113 12.12 -9.01 -19.25
N LYS A 114 13.24 -9.03 -18.52
CA LYS A 114 13.97 -10.26 -18.19
C LYS A 114 13.18 -11.19 -17.27
N ASN A 115 12.50 -10.64 -16.27
CA ASN A 115 11.73 -11.40 -15.28
C ASN A 115 10.39 -11.92 -15.83
N THR A 116 9.85 -11.28 -16.87
CA THR A 116 8.60 -11.69 -17.53
C THR A 116 8.83 -12.58 -18.74
N SER A 117 9.91 -12.41 -19.50
CA SER A 117 10.21 -13.24 -20.68
C SER A 117 10.38 -14.72 -20.34
N PHE A 118 10.84 -15.03 -19.13
CA PHE A 118 11.00 -16.40 -18.66
C PHE A 118 9.68 -17.07 -18.19
N LYS A 119 8.62 -16.29 -17.97
CA LYS A 119 7.34 -16.80 -17.43
C LYS A 119 6.23 -16.63 -18.48
N SER A 120 5.71 -17.75 -18.97
CA SER A 120 4.69 -17.83 -20.04
C SER A 120 3.45 -16.96 -19.83
N LYS A 121 3.12 -16.59 -18.57
CA LYS A 121 2.17 -15.52 -18.23
C LYS A 121 2.46 -15.01 -16.82
N VAL A 122 2.98 -13.79 -16.68
CA VAL A 122 3.22 -13.19 -15.37
C VAL A 122 1.92 -12.62 -14.80
N ASN A 123 1.53 -13.08 -13.61
CA ASN A 123 0.53 -12.40 -12.80
C ASN A 123 1.21 -11.25 -12.03
N TRP A 124 0.94 -10.03 -12.48
CA TRP A 124 1.53 -8.80 -11.94
C TRP A 124 1.15 -8.54 -10.48
N ARG A 125 -0.09 -8.84 -10.11
CA ARG A 125 -0.60 -8.64 -8.75
C ARG A 125 0.01 -9.61 -7.75
N SER A 126 0.24 -10.86 -8.16
CA SER A 126 0.83 -11.86 -7.27
C SER A 126 2.35 -11.67 -7.08
N GLN A 127 3.06 -11.22 -8.10
CA GLN A 127 4.53 -11.01 -8.04
C GLN A 127 4.89 -9.62 -7.49
N GLY A 128 4.09 -8.60 -7.81
CA GLY A 128 4.33 -7.22 -7.42
C GLY A 128 5.33 -6.48 -8.32
N LEU A 129 5.06 -5.21 -8.59
CA LEU A 129 5.86 -4.38 -9.50
C LEU A 129 7.32 -4.22 -9.04
N LEU A 130 7.55 -4.01 -7.74
CA LEU A 130 8.90 -3.85 -7.18
C LEU A 130 9.75 -5.11 -7.40
N SER A 131 9.21 -6.29 -7.09
CA SER A 131 9.91 -7.56 -7.31
C SER A 131 10.19 -7.79 -8.80
N LEU A 132 9.22 -7.55 -9.68
CA LEU A 132 9.41 -7.71 -11.12
C LEU A 132 10.44 -6.71 -11.66
N SER A 133 10.53 -5.53 -11.08
CA SER A 133 11.55 -4.52 -11.40
C SER A 133 12.94 -4.84 -10.81
N GLY A 134 13.08 -5.96 -10.11
CA GLY A 134 14.34 -6.46 -9.54
C GLY A 134 14.70 -5.85 -8.18
N TYR A 135 13.76 -5.19 -7.50
CA TYR A 135 13.96 -4.69 -6.15
C TYR A 135 13.84 -5.83 -5.14
N HIS A 136 14.94 -6.15 -4.47
CA HIS A 136 15.02 -7.19 -3.46
C HIS A 136 15.95 -6.79 -2.32
N VAL A 137 15.59 -7.19 -1.10
CA VAL A 137 16.36 -6.98 0.14
C VAL A 137 16.67 -8.32 0.82
N GLY A 138 17.55 -8.29 1.82
CA GLY A 138 17.86 -9.41 2.70
C GLY A 138 18.88 -10.40 2.13
N LYS A 139 19.21 -11.43 2.92
CA LYS A 139 20.34 -12.34 2.68
C LYS A 139 20.22 -13.16 1.38
N SER A 140 19.02 -13.63 1.05
CA SER A 140 18.85 -14.66 0.00
C SER A 140 18.79 -14.11 -1.42
N LYS A 141 18.11 -12.98 -1.62
CA LYS A 141 17.90 -12.36 -2.95
C LYS A 141 18.25 -10.88 -2.96
N GLY A 142 18.77 -10.34 -1.87
CA GLY A 142 19.05 -8.91 -1.75
C GLY A 142 20.05 -8.45 -2.79
N VAL A 143 19.77 -7.27 -3.35
CA VAL A 143 20.73 -6.57 -4.22
C VAL A 143 21.37 -5.43 -3.46
N LYS A 144 22.55 -4.99 -3.92
CA LYS A 144 23.33 -3.91 -3.28
C LYS A 144 22.50 -2.62 -3.15
N THR A 145 22.72 -1.86 -2.08
CA THR A 145 22.01 -0.59 -1.80
C THR A 145 21.99 0.37 -2.99
N THR A 146 23.12 0.58 -3.66
CA THR A 146 23.19 1.43 -4.86
C THR A 146 22.24 0.96 -5.96
N ARG A 147 22.13 -0.36 -6.17
CA ARG A 147 21.23 -0.94 -7.17
C ARG A 147 19.77 -0.82 -6.76
N ARG A 148 19.45 -1.04 -5.48
CA ARG A 148 18.10 -0.85 -4.95
C ARG A 148 17.62 0.58 -5.16
N ARG A 149 18.41 1.56 -4.74
CA ARG A 149 18.10 2.99 -4.89
C ARG A 149 17.97 3.39 -6.36
N GLN A 150 18.86 2.90 -7.23
CA GLN A 150 18.73 3.11 -8.67
C GLN A 150 17.39 2.59 -9.21
N ILE A 151 16.93 1.41 -8.78
CA ILE A 151 15.63 0.87 -9.20
C ILE A 151 14.48 1.74 -8.66
N LEU A 152 14.57 2.19 -7.41
CA LEU A 152 13.54 3.04 -6.81
C LEU A 152 13.44 4.41 -7.50
N ASP A 153 14.56 5.06 -7.78
CA ASP A 153 14.60 6.33 -8.51
C ASP A 153 14.04 6.19 -9.91
N ASP A 154 14.44 5.12 -10.59
CA ASP A 154 13.99 4.77 -11.93
C ASP A 154 12.47 4.57 -11.99
N LEU A 155 11.94 3.77 -11.05
CA LEU A 155 10.51 3.51 -10.94
C LEU A 155 9.70 4.74 -10.52
N LEU A 156 10.27 5.59 -9.67
CA LEU A 156 9.62 6.79 -9.16
C LEU A 156 9.57 7.90 -10.20
N LEU A 157 10.70 8.20 -10.84
CA LEU A 157 10.88 9.43 -11.61
C LEU A 157 10.61 9.25 -13.10
N TYR A 158 10.91 8.07 -13.64
CA TYR A 158 10.96 7.87 -15.08
C TYR A 158 9.96 6.80 -15.54
N ASP A 159 9.85 5.67 -14.86
CA ASP A 159 9.19 4.51 -15.44
C ASP A 159 7.67 4.68 -15.73
N PRO A 160 7.25 4.80 -17.01
CA PRO A 160 5.85 5.03 -17.37
C PRO A 160 4.97 3.79 -17.20
N LEU A 161 5.55 2.61 -16.94
CA LEU A 161 4.85 1.33 -16.81
C LEU A 161 4.09 0.87 -18.06
N ASP A 162 4.50 1.31 -19.24
CA ASP A 162 3.83 0.93 -20.50
C ASP A 162 3.99 -0.55 -20.87
N ASP A 163 5.02 -1.21 -20.32
CA ASP A 163 5.24 -2.65 -20.43
C ASP A 163 4.36 -3.49 -19.48
N VAL A 164 3.59 -2.85 -18.60
CA VAL A 164 2.66 -3.53 -17.69
C VAL A 164 1.33 -3.78 -18.41
N ALA A 165 1.08 -5.04 -18.80
CA ALA A 165 -0.13 -5.42 -19.53
C ALA A 165 -1.43 -5.15 -18.75
N ASP A 166 -1.38 -5.27 -17.43
CA ASP A 166 -2.51 -5.00 -16.55
C ASP A 166 -2.63 -3.49 -16.29
N ARG A 167 -3.37 -2.79 -17.17
CA ARG A 167 -3.48 -1.33 -17.13
C ARG A 167 -4.15 -0.80 -15.87
N VAL A 168 -5.10 -1.53 -15.29
CA VAL A 168 -5.73 -1.18 -14.01
C VAL A 168 -4.69 -1.24 -12.89
N TYR A 169 -3.89 -2.32 -12.85
CA TYR A 169 -2.79 -2.42 -11.89
C TYR A 169 -1.76 -1.31 -12.06
N ALA A 170 -1.35 -1.02 -13.29
CA ALA A 170 -0.38 0.05 -13.58
C ALA A 170 -0.88 1.42 -13.11
N ALA A 171 -2.17 1.72 -13.30
CA ALA A 171 -2.79 2.97 -12.88
C ALA A 171 -2.74 3.19 -11.35
N GLU A 172 -2.80 2.12 -10.55
CA GLU A 172 -2.68 2.21 -9.08
C GLU A 172 -1.32 2.80 -8.63
N TRP A 173 -0.30 2.73 -9.48
CA TRP A 173 1.02 3.29 -9.21
C TRP A 173 1.13 4.76 -9.61
N GLY A 174 0.14 5.35 -10.26
CA GLY A 174 0.18 6.74 -10.73
C GLY A 174 1.23 6.99 -11.81
N VAL A 175 1.30 8.20 -12.34
CA VAL A 175 2.29 8.58 -13.37
C VAL A 175 3.68 8.82 -12.76
N PRO A 176 4.77 8.75 -13.55
CA PRO A 176 6.12 9.07 -13.07
C PRO A 176 6.21 10.46 -12.44
N SER A 177 7.12 10.64 -11.49
CA SER A 177 7.37 11.89 -10.75
C SER A 177 6.14 12.47 -10.06
N SER A 178 5.16 11.63 -9.70
CA SER A 178 3.94 12.07 -9.03
C SER A 178 3.90 11.71 -7.55
N SER A 179 3.09 12.47 -6.79
CA SER A 179 2.78 12.16 -5.39
C SER A 179 2.16 10.76 -5.23
N ALA A 180 1.30 10.35 -6.17
CA ALA A 180 0.68 9.03 -6.17
C ALA A 180 1.73 7.91 -6.30
N ARG A 181 2.69 8.06 -7.23
CA ARG A 181 3.80 7.10 -7.40
C ARG A 181 4.69 7.01 -6.17
N TYR A 182 5.03 8.17 -5.60
CA TYR A 182 5.79 8.24 -4.36
C TYR A 182 5.08 7.49 -3.21
N ILE A 183 3.81 7.80 -2.96
CA ILE A 183 3.00 7.18 -1.91
C ILE A 183 2.90 5.66 -2.13
N LYS A 184 2.57 5.21 -3.35
CA LYS A 184 2.45 3.77 -3.64
C LYS A 184 3.76 3.02 -3.37
N ILE A 185 4.90 3.61 -3.73
CA ILE A 185 6.21 3.01 -3.47
C ILE A 185 6.49 2.95 -1.96
N THR A 186 6.34 4.05 -1.24
CA THR A 186 6.63 4.10 0.20
C THR A 186 5.70 3.19 0.99
N ASP A 187 4.41 3.17 0.66
CA ASP A 187 3.42 2.32 1.31
C ASP A 187 3.71 0.83 1.05
N SER A 188 4.10 0.49 -0.19
CA SER A 188 4.50 -0.88 -0.53
C SER A 188 5.70 -1.34 0.31
N ILE A 189 6.76 -0.53 0.39
CA ILE A 189 7.95 -0.87 1.18
C ILE A 189 7.61 -0.95 2.67
N SER A 190 6.79 -0.03 3.17
CA SER A 190 6.33 -0.04 4.57
C SER A 190 5.55 -1.31 4.89
N SER A 191 4.65 -1.73 4.00
CA SER A 191 3.89 -2.98 4.15
C SER A 191 4.80 -4.21 4.20
N PHE A 192 5.86 -4.25 3.40
CA PHE A 192 6.84 -5.33 3.41
C PHE A 192 7.60 -5.39 4.74
N MET A 193 8.04 -4.23 5.23
CA MET A 193 8.71 -4.10 6.52
C MET A 193 7.79 -4.55 7.67
N HIS A 194 6.54 -4.08 7.72
CA HIS A 194 5.59 -4.47 8.77
C HIS A 194 5.27 -5.96 8.73
N GLY A 195 5.01 -6.51 7.53
CA GLY A 195 4.78 -7.94 7.35
C GLY A 195 6.01 -8.79 7.71
N ALA A 196 7.22 -8.27 7.55
CA ALA A 196 8.43 -8.95 8.01
C ALA A 196 8.62 -8.89 9.52
N LYS A 197 8.38 -7.73 10.15
CA LYS A 197 8.41 -7.58 11.61
C LYS A 197 7.44 -8.54 12.30
N ALA A 198 6.21 -8.62 11.80
CA ALA A 198 5.18 -9.53 12.33
C ALA A 198 5.59 -11.01 12.20
N ARG A 199 6.19 -11.41 11.07
CA ARG A 199 6.68 -12.79 10.89
C ARG A 199 7.85 -13.10 11.82
N ALA A 200 8.79 -12.17 11.96
CA ALA A 200 9.93 -12.33 12.85
C ALA A 200 9.51 -12.43 14.32
N SER A 201 8.52 -11.66 14.76
CA SER A 201 8.00 -11.72 16.14
C SER A 201 7.24 -13.01 16.44
N ASN A 202 6.68 -13.67 15.43
CA ASN A 202 5.87 -14.88 15.59
C ASN A 202 6.67 -16.18 15.40
N GLY A 203 7.96 -16.18 15.76
CA GLY A 203 8.84 -17.35 15.63
C GLY A 203 9.23 -17.69 14.19
N GLY A 204 9.01 -16.78 13.25
CA GLY A 204 9.43 -16.94 11.86
C GLY A 204 10.94 -16.74 11.66
N PRO A 205 11.40 -16.77 10.39
CA PRO A 205 12.83 -16.63 10.07
C PRO A 205 13.39 -15.27 10.51
N ASP A 206 14.71 -15.21 10.71
CA ASP A 206 15.42 -13.93 10.91
C ASP A 206 15.33 -13.06 9.65
N LEU A 207 14.57 -11.98 9.76
CA LEU A 207 14.38 -10.97 8.72
C LEU A 207 15.05 -9.63 9.08
N GLY A 208 15.91 -9.60 10.09
CA GLY A 208 16.51 -8.36 10.61
C GLY A 208 17.23 -7.53 9.54
N GLN A 209 18.01 -8.19 8.67
CA GLN A 209 18.69 -7.51 7.56
C GLN A 209 17.70 -6.92 6.56
N ALA A 210 16.66 -7.67 6.17
CA ALA A 210 15.66 -7.18 5.22
C ALA A 210 14.89 -5.97 5.79
N ILE A 211 14.54 -6.03 7.08
CA ILE A 211 13.89 -4.93 7.81
C ILE A 211 14.78 -3.69 7.82
N ALA A 212 16.06 -3.84 8.15
CA ALA A 212 17.02 -2.72 8.14
C ALA A 212 17.17 -2.11 6.74
N GLU A 213 17.27 -2.94 5.70
CA GLU A 213 17.38 -2.49 4.31
C GLU A 213 16.14 -1.75 3.82
N TRP A 214 14.93 -2.25 4.11
CA TRP A 214 13.70 -1.51 3.83
C TRP A 214 13.63 -0.17 4.56
N ASN A 215 14.05 -0.13 5.83
CA ASN A 215 14.07 1.11 6.59
C ASN A 215 15.03 2.14 5.96
N MET A 216 16.25 1.72 5.61
CA MET A 216 17.23 2.58 4.94
C MET A 216 16.76 3.08 3.58
N ASP A 217 15.99 2.28 2.85
CA ASP A 217 15.42 2.66 1.56
C ASP A 217 14.23 3.62 1.72
N LEU A 218 13.40 3.48 2.76
CA LEU A 218 12.37 4.45 3.12
C LEU A 218 12.96 5.80 3.53
N ASP A 219 13.97 5.79 4.42
CA ASP A 219 14.67 7.00 4.83
C ASP A 219 15.27 7.73 3.63
N TYR A 220 15.86 6.99 2.70
CA TYR A 220 16.37 7.53 1.45
C TYR A 220 15.27 8.22 0.63
N LEU A 221 14.12 7.56 0.41
CA LEU A 221 13.00 8.14 -0.33
C LEU A 221 12.45 9.40 0.34
N HIS A 222 12.30 9.39 1.66
CA HIS A 222 11.83 10.54 2.44
C HIS A 222 12.79 11.72 2.37
N GLN A 223 14.09 11.47 2.51
CA GLN A 223 15.11 12.52 2.45
C GLN A 223 15.24 13.13 1.05
N GLN A 224 15.23 12.30 0.00
CA GLN A 224 15.43 12.79 -1.37
C GLN A 224 14.17 13.42 -1.97
N TYR A 225 12.99 12.87 -1.68
CA TYR A 225 11.76 13.21 -2.40
C TYR A 225 10.61 13.65 -1.51
N GLY A 226 10.65 13.38 -0.21
CA GLY A 226 9.54 13.60 0.71
C GLY A 226 9.00 15.03 0.67
N ALA A 227 9.85 16.04 0.84
CA ALA A 227 9.41 17.45 0.81
C ALA A 227 8.74 17.85 -0.52
N ARG A 228 9.15 17.24 -1.64
CA ARG A 228 8.69 17.57 -2.98
C ARG A 228 7.42 16.81 -3.38
N LEU A 229 7.34 15.53 -3.05
CA LEU A 229 6.30 14.63 -3.55
C LEU A 229 5.23 14.26 -2.51
N SER A 230 5.42 14.56 -1.22
CA SER A 230 4.40 14.29 -0.18
C SER A 230 3.34 15.39 -0.02
N SER A 231 3.47 16.52 -0.72
CA SER A 231 2.87 17.82 -0.36
C SER A 231 1.37 18.02 -0.66
N ARG A 232 0.57 16.97 -0.90
CA ARG A 232 -0.91 17.10 -0.91
C ARG A 232 -1.58 16.99 0.46
N ARG A 233 -0.87 16.58 1.52
CA ARG A 233 -1.39 16.62 2.91
C ARG A 233 -0.88 17.80 3.76
N SER A 234 0.18 18.48 3.34
CA SER A 234 0.84 19.52 4.16
C SER A 234 0.30 20.95 3.95
N ALA A 235 -0.37 21.23 2.83
CA ALA A 235 -0.80 22.58 2.46
C ALA A 235 -2.00 23.13 3.27
N ARG A 236 -2.73 22.29 4.02
CA ARG A 236 -3.77 22.76 4.97
C ARG A 236 -3.27 22.97 6.40
N ARG A 237 -2.01 22.61 6.73
CA ARG A 237 -1.48 22.69 8.10
C ARG A 237 -0.51 23.84 8.39
N THR A 238 -0.14 24.66 7.40
CA THR A 238 0.80 25.78 7.60
C THR A 238 0.22 27.17 7.35
N GLY A 239 -1.08 27.27 7.03
CA GLY A 239 -1.78 28.53 6.73
C GLY A 239 -2.38 29.28 7.93
N ARG A 240 -1.89 29.06 9.16
CA ARG A 240 -2.22 29.93 10.30
C ARG A 240 -1.01 30.18 11.19
N GLY A 241 -0.60 31.45 11.24
CA GLY A 241 0.12 32.00 12.36
C GLY A 241 1.54 32.45 12.05
N ARG A 242 1.67 33.68 11.52
CA ARG A 242 2.45 34.75 12.17
C ARG A 242 2.41 36.05 11.35
N TYR A 243 1.29 36.77 11.42
CA TYR A 243 1.35 38.23 11.40
C TYR A 243 1.60 38.68 12.85
N ARG A 244 2.86 38.94 13.22
CA ARG A 244 3.16 39.67 14.45
C ARG A 244 3.45 41.11 14.05
N ARG A 245 2.50 41.98 14.40
CA ARG A 245 2.54 43.44 14.23
C ARG A 245 3.88 44.00 14.71
N SER A 246 4.54 44.73 13.83
CA SER A 246 5.36 45.88 14.22
C SER A 246 4.43 46.99 14.69
N ARG A 247 4.65 47.49 15.90
CA ARG A 247 4.27 48.85 16.30
C ARG A 247 5.35 49.38 17.24
N TYR A 248 5.80 50.58 16.88
CA TYR A 248 6.19 51.70 17.74
C TYR A 248 5.89 51.54 19.22
#